data_AF-A0A2H9TGS3-F1
#
_entry.id   AF-A0A2H9TGS3-F1
#
_cell.length_a   1.000
_cell.length_b   1.000
_cell.length_c   1.000
_cell.angle_alpha   90.00
_cell.angle_beta   90.00
_cell.angle_gamma   90.00
#
_symmetry.space_group_name_H-M   'P 1'
#
loop_
_entity.id
_entity.type
_entity.pdbx_description
1 polymer ?
#
loop_
_entity_poly.entity_id
_entity_poly.type
_entity_poly.pdbx_seq_one_letter_code
_entity_poly.pdbx_strand_id
1 'polypeptide(L)'
;MQLSSNVIPDSIKFVILVTLLLDWVPIIWNTAKTWIRPENLMLDHPALTDTEMTRLLSPGGHEDFEIEGYRNSSTLQRWGKATYGMSWRISIHVFAWRREKSLRRLCESLLRAQYSGHEVPLYFHVDGEPLNLVVNYVKDFKWPHGPKIVNIRQQKLGMPTAILSGWTPKDDEEHAILLEDDTEVAVGFFEYSLYCLSMTTYKRLVEGENHGMMGCSLYTPRVDEIGPAPNAWSPPTWNPTYAIGPRHRLLYFQLPCSWGAIYHAKYWKEFLRYYAIRTQISNFPLTPNSRSNEWFSSWKRILIELMLFRGWYLMYPSFLGQTSFSTNYFERGIHSVAEGQKAPVPNEIRKHGDRRFTVPLYQDFSFRASLPTPSAGSIRQIPYVSLYHKRVMSRRELVVNVQPFLDAVKDPALYHFFGQEVSVPDLSLGADLEMDHVSPIPDGGDFVPEVPEEQ
;
A
#
# COMPACT_ATOMS: atom_id res chain seq x y z
N MET A 1 -25.85 -54.98 -41.70
CA MET A 1 -26.55 -55.13 -40.40
C MET A 1 -26.09 -53.98 -39.52
N GLN A 2 -26.82 -52.86 -39.55
CA GLN A 2 -26.55 -51.68 -38.73
C GLN A 2 -26.99 -51.97 -37.29
N LEU A 3 -26.13 -51.66 -36.32
CA LEU A 3 -26.52 -51.54 -34.90
C LEU A 3 -26.69 -50.05 -34.60
N SER A 4 -27.94 -49.66 -34.35
CA SER A 4 -28.36 -48.31 -33.98
C SER A 4 -27.95 -47.98 -32.54
N SER A 5 -27.31 -46.84 -32.35
CA SER A 5 -27.09 -46.21 -31.05
C SER A 5 -28.42 -45.74 -30.44
N ASN A 6 -28.76 -46.23 -29.24
CA ASN A 6 -29.86 -45.71 -28.44
C ASN A 6 -29.54 -44.29 -27.96
N VAL A 7 -30.14 -43.29 -28.61
CA VAL A 7 -30.13 -41.90 -28.15
C VAL A 7 -31.24 -41.73 -27.13
N ILE A 8 -30.88 -41.44 -25.88
CA ILE A 8 -31.84 -41.05 -24.84
C ILE A 8 -32.36 -39.64 -25.19
N PRO A 9 -33.68 -39.43 -25.36
CA PRO A 9 -34.26 -38.12 -25.64
C PRO A 9 -33.92 -37.10 -24.56
N ASP A 10 -33.66 -35.86 -24.94
CA ASP A 10 -33.23 -34.79 -24.02
C ASP A 10 -34.27 -34.46 -22.95
N SER A 11 -35.55 -34.76 -23.20
CA SER A 11 -36.62 -34.69 -22.19
C SER A 11 -36.42 -35.65 -21.02
N ILE A 12 -35.78 -36.81 -21.24
CA ILE A 12 -35.49 -37.79 -20.19
C ILE A 12 -34.21 -37.40 -19.42
N LYS A 13 -33.21 -36.80 -20.09
CA LYS A 13 -32.01 -36.28 -19.42
C LYS A 13 -32.34 -35.13 -18.47
N PHE A 14 -33.28 -34.26 -18.85
CA PHE A 14 -33.74 -33.16 -17.99
C PHE A 14 -34.47 -33.68 -16.75
N VAL A 15 -35.33 -34.70 -16.90
CA VAL A 15 -36.02 -35.32 -15.77
C VAL A 15 -35.04 -36.03 -14.83
N ILE A 16 -34.03 -36.74 -15.34
CA ILE A 16 -32.98 -37.37 -14.51
C ILE A 16 -32.15 -36.33 -13.76
N LEU A 17 -31.79 -35.21 -14.39
CA LEU A 17 -31.03 -34.13 -13.76
C LEU A 17 -31.83 -33.42 -12.65
N VAL A 18 -33.14 -33.19 -12.87
CA VAL A 18 -34.03 -32.58 -11.87
C VAL A 18 -34.30 -33.54 -10.70
N THR A 19 -34.42 -34.84 -10.97
CA THR A 19 -34.63 -35.86 -9.91
C THR A 19 -33.36 -36.01 -9.05
N LEU A 20 -32.18 -36.02 -9.67
CA LEU A 20 -30.89 -36.03 -8.98
C LEU A 20 -30.63 -34.75 -8.18
N LEU A 21 -31.19 -33.59 -8.55
CA LEU A 21 -31.04 -32.36 -7.77
C LEU A 21 -31.98 -32.31 -6.56
N LEU A 22 -33.19 -32.88 -6.68
CA LEU A 22 -34.18 -32.91 -5.59
C LEU A 22 -33.80 -33.86 -4.46
N ASP A 23 -33.05 -34.93 -4.75
CA ASP A 23 -32.54 -35.87 -3.74
C ASP A 23 -31.44 -35.26 -2.82
N TRP A 24 -30.81 -34.16 -3.24
CA TRP A 24 -29.77 -33.48 -2.47
C TRP A 24 -30.31 -32.34 -1.61
N VAL A 25 -31.51 -31.84 -1.89
CA VAL A 25 -32.13 -30.75 -1.13
C VAL A 25 -32.30 -31.10 0.36
N PRO A 26 -32.76 -32.32 0.75
CA PRO A 26 -32.88 -32.70 2.16
C PRO A 26 -31.51 -32.86 2.86
N ILE A 27 -30.47 -33.27 2.11
CA ILE A 27 -29.10 -33.46 2.64
C ILE A 27 -28.45 -32.10 2.90
N ILE A 28 -28.57 -31.16 1.97
CA ILE A 28 -28.08 -29.78 2.13
C ILE A 28 -28.84 -29.07 3.25
N TRP A 29 -30.17 -29.27 3.32
CA TRP A 29 -31.01 -28.69 4.37
C TRP A 29 -30.71 -29.22 5.78
N ASN A 30 -30.46 -30.53 5.92
CA ASN A 30 -30.08 -31.11 7.21
C ASN A 30 -28.64 -30.74 7.62
N THR A 31 -27.73 -30.55 6.66
CA THR A 31 -26.36 -30.08 6.92
C THR A 31 -26.33 -28.60 7.34
N ALA A 32 -27.22 -27.79 6.78
CA ALA A 32 -27.40 -26.39 7.20
C ALA A 32 -27.99 -26.28 8.62
N LYS A 33 -28.90 -27.18 9.01
CA LYS A 33 -29.49 -27.21 10.36
C LYS A 33 -28.51 -27.62 11.47
N THR A 34 -27.50 -28.44 11.18
CA THR A 34 -26.49 -28.83 12.19
C THR A 34 -25.43 -27.74 12.43
N TRP A 35 -25.24 -26.82 11.48
CA TRP A 35 -24.35 -25.66 11.62
C TRP A 35 -24.97 -24.46 12.33
N ILE A 36 -26.31 -24.38 12.38
CA ILE A 36 -27.03 -23.31 13.09
C ILE A 36 -27.42 -23.83 14.49
N ARG A 37 -26.44 -23.91 15.39
CA ARG A 37 -26.73 -23.95 16.83
C ARG A 37 -26.67 -22.51 17.38
N PRO A 38 -27.70 -22.02 18.10
CA PRO A 38 -27.76 -20.62 18.60
C PRO A 38 -26.65 -20.25 19.60
N GLU A 39 -25.84 -21.21 20.01
CA GLU A 39 -24.86 -21.13 21.09
C GLU A 39 -23.42 -20.87 20.58
N ASN A 40 -23.20 -20.79 19.26
CA ASN A 40 -21.93 -20.38 18.64
C ASN A 40 -21.95 -18.97 18.01
N LEU A 41 -23.05 -18.23 18.17
CA LEU A 41 -23.21 -16.83 17.73
C LEU A 41 -23.25 -15.92 18.97
N MET A 42 -22.14 -15.86 19.70
CA MET A 42 -21.86 -14.76 20.62
C MET A 42 -20.45 -14.24 20.38
N LEU A 43 -20.33 -13.38 19.37
CA LEU A 43 -19.34 -12.32 19.34
C LEU A 43 -20.14 -11.02 19.27
N ASP A 44 -20.34 -10.41 20.43
CA ASP A 44 -20.86 -9.04 20.54
C ASP A 44 -19.86 -8.08 19.87
N HIS A 45 -20.15 -7.73 18.62
CA HIS A 45 -19.61 -6.56 17.95
C HIS A 45 -20.80 -5.85 17.29
N PRO A 46 -20.98 -4.52 17.46
CA PRO A 46 -22.13 -3.84 16.88
C PRO A 46 -21.95 -3.79 15.36
N ALA A 47 -22.55 -4.75 14.66
CA ALA A 47 -22.85 -4.61 13.25
C ALA A 47 -23.83 -3.43 13.12
N LEU A 48 -23.53 -2.49 12.22
CA LEU A 48 -24.47 -1.44 11.83
C LEU A 48 -25.80 -2.11 11.49
N THR A 49 -26.88 -1.60 12.07
CA THR A 49 -28.20 -2.18 11.88
C THR A 49 -28.64 -2.04 10.42
N ASP A 50 -29.42 -2.98 9.89
CA ASP A 50 -29.93 -2.94 8.51
C ASP A 50 -30.63 -1.61 8.17
N THR A 51 -31.18 -0.94 9.18
CA THR A 51 -31.78 0.39 9.11
C THR A 51 -30.78 1.49 8.77
N GLU A 52 -29.54 1.42 9.28
CA GLU A 52 -28.46 2.37 9.00
C GLU A 52 -27.87 2.16 7.60
N MET A 53 -27.73 0.89 7.18
CA MET A 53 -27.33 0.49 5.83
C MET A 53 -28.34 0.97 4.77
N THR A 54 -29.64 0.82 5.04
CA THR A 54 -30.70 1.22 4.10
C THR A 54 -30.79 2.75 3.96
N ARG A 55 -30.45 3.50 5.01
CA ARG A 55 -30.40 4.99 4.99
C ARG A 55 -29.24 5.53 4.16
N LEU A 56 -28.09 4.85 4.17
CA LEU A 56 -26.90 5.23 3.39
C LEU A 56 -27.03 4.92 1.89
N LEU A 57 -27.91 3.99 1.52
CA LEU A 57 -28.01 3.44 0.16
C LEU A 57 -29.25 3.91 -0.63
N SER A 58 -30.07 4.81 -0.07
CA SER A 58 -31.30 5.25 -0.72
C SER A 58 -31.05 6.41 -1.71
N PRO A 59 -31.60 6.36 -2.95
CA PRO A 59 -31.45 7.43 -3.93
C PRO A 59 -32.28 8.64 -3.49
N GLY A 60 -31.62 9.58 -2.83
CA GLY A 60 -32.23 10.70 -2.10
C GLY A 60 -31.49 11.07 -0.81
N GLY A 61 -30.56 10.24 -0.32
CA GLY A 61 -29.67 10.53 0.81
C GLY A 61 -28.52 11.51 0.49
N HIS A 62 -28.64 12.29 -0.59
CA HIS A 62 -27.75 13.41 -0.91
C HIS A 62 -28.31 14.70 -0.31
N GLU A 63 -28.55 14.73 0.99
CA GLU A 63 -28.43 16.00 1.70
C GLU A 63 -26.99 16.08 2.18
N ASP A 64 -26.29 17.10 1.68
CA ASP A 64 -24.98 17.48 2.15
C ASP A 64 -24.98 17.48 3.67
N PHE A 65 -24.23 16.56 4.29
CA PHE A 65 -23.84 16.68 5.69
C PHE A 65 -22.82 17.82 5.81
N GLU A 66 -23.24 19.06 5.50
CA GLU A 66 -22.64 20.24 6.10
C GLU A 66 -23.15 20.32 7.54
N ILE A 67 -22.45 19.63 8.44
CA ILE A 67 -22.68 19.84 9.86
C ILE A 67 -22.13 21.23 10.19
N GLU A 68 -23.03 22.19 10.30
CA GLU A 68 -22.76 23.55 10.71
C GLU A 68 -22.19 23.53 12.15
N GLY A 69 -20.87 23.75 12.27
CA GLY A 69 -20.13 23.67 13.54
C GLY A 69 -18.64 23.28 13.42
N TYR A 70 -18.19 22.85 12.23
CA TYR A 70 -16.87 22.27 11.96
C TYR A 70 -15.68 23.26 11.89
N ARG A 71 -15.64 24.30 12.73
CA ARG A 71 -14.50 25.24 12.76
C ARG A 71 -13.43 24.96 13.81
N ASN A 72 -13.63 24.09 14.79
CA ASN A 72 -12.65 23.84 15.87
C ASN A 72 -12.67 22.38 16.41
N SER A 73 -12.45 21.39 15.55
CA SER A 73 -12.50 19.97 15.96
C SER A 73 -11.11 19.30 15.89
N SER A 74 -10.77 18.53 16.92
CA SER A 74 -9.49 17.81 17.03
C SER A 74 -9.39 16.72 15.96
N THR A 75 -8.16 16.37 15.52
CA THR A 75 -7.91 15.36 14.48
C THR A 75 -8.63 14.01 14.70
N LEU A 76 -8.83 13.61 15.96
CA LEU A 76 -9.60 12.42 16.37
C LEU A 76 -11.04 12.41 15.83
N GLN A 77 -11.65 13.59 15.68
CA GLN A 77 -13.01 13.75 15.16
C GLN A 77 -13.07 13.86 13.64
N ARG A 78 -11.94 14.14 12.96
CA ARG A 78 -11.94 14.35 11.51
C ARG A 78 -11.74 13.06 10.74
N TRP A 79 -10.86 12.17 11.21
CA TRP A 79 -10.50 10.95 10.46
C TRP A 79 -10.56 9.66 11.29
N GLY A 80 -11.05 9.70 12.53
CA GLY A 80 -10.91 8.60 13.50
C GLY A 80 -12.19 7.82 13.81
N LYS A 81 -12.17 7.09 14.93
CA LYS A 81 -13.28 6.26 15.44
C LYS A 81 -14.60 7.03 15.59
N ALA A 82 -14.53 8.32 15.90
CA ALA A 82 -15.71 9.18 16.00
C ALA A 82 -16.36 9.48 14.63
N THR A 83 -15.58 9.42 13.55
CA THR A 83 -16.03 9.67 12.17
C THR A 83 -16.50 8.38 11.47
N TYR A 84 -15.85 7.24 11.77
CA TYR A 84 -16.04 6.00 11.00
C TYR A 84 -16.40 4.76 11.83
N GLY A 85 -16.52 4.86 13.15
CA GLY A 85 -16.79 3.71 14.03
C GLY A 85 -15.65 2.68 14.12
N MET A 86 -14.52 2.90 13.44
CA MET A 86 -13.40 1.96 13.37
C MET A 86 -12.24 2.34 14.30
N SER A 87 -11.57 1.32 14.86
CA SER A 87 -10.37 1.47 15.69
C SER A 87 -9.19 0.78 15.03
N TRP A 88 -8.46 1.51 14.18
CA TRP A 88 -7.24 1.00 13.54
C TRP A 88 -6.12 0.79 14.56
N ARG A 89 -5.47 -0.37 14.54
CA ARG A 89 -4.27 -0.63 15.34
C ARG A 89 -3.04 -0.33 14.51
N ILE A 90 -2.37 0.77 14.82
CA ILE A 90 -1.22 1.27 14.06
C ILE A 90 0.04 1.12 14.91
N SER A 91 1.05 0.44 14.39
CA SER A 91 2.39 0.36 14.98
C SER A 91 3.43 1.04 14.09
N ILE A 92 4.51 1.52 14.68
CA ILE A 92 5.68 2.04 13.96
C ILE A 92 6.83 1.04 14.10
N HIS A 93 7.41 0.65 12.98
CA HIS A 93 8.54 -0.28 12.90
C HIS A 93 9.73 0.45 12.30
N VAL A 94 10.77 0.65 13.12
CA VAL A 94 12.03 1.31 12.73
C VAL A 94 13.10 0.26 12.52
N PHE A 95 13.65 0.21 11.31
CA PHE A 95 14.72 -0.69 10.91
C PHE A 95 16.07 0.04 10.97
N ALA A 96 17.02 -0.52 11.71
CA ALA A 96 18.31 0.12 11.95
C ALA A 96 19.45 -0.91 11.96
N TRP A 97 20.69 -0.42 11.80
CA TRP A 97 21.87 -1.27 11.92
C TRP A 97 23.04 -0.56 12.61
N ARG A 98 23.76 0.31 11.88
CA ARG A 98 25.04 0.89 12.35
C ARG A 98 25.11 2.42 12.29
N ARG A 99 24.04 3.13 11.92
CA ARG A 99 24.02 4.59 11.78
C ARG A 99 23.25 5.25 12.92
N GLU A 100 23.85 5.33 14.11
CA GLU A 100 23.24 5.95 15.28
C GLU A 100 22.82 7.42 15.04
N LYS A 101 23.64 8.24 14.38
CA LYS A 101 23.28 9.66 14.13
C LYS A 101 22.07 9.80 13.20
N SER A 102 21.98 8.93 12.19
CA SER A 102 20.85 8.89 11.27
C SER A 102 19.59 8.42 12.00
N LEU A 103 19.70 7.33 12.76
CA LEU A 103 18.61 6.81 13.60
C LEU A 103 18.11 7.87 14.59
N ARG A 104 19.03 8.64 15.19
CA ARG A 104 18.70 9.72 16.09
C ARG A 104 17.85 10.79 15.41
N ARG A 105 18.20 11.21 14.19
CA ARG A 105 17.39 12.16 13.41
C ARG A 105 15.97 11.65 13.18
N LEU A 106 15.82 10.38 12.79
CA LEU A 106 14.50 9.76 12.66
C LEU A 106 13.73 9.81 13.97
N CYS A 107 14.33 9.32 15.06
CA CYS A 107 13.70 9.28 16.37
C CYS A 107 13.32 10.67 16.92
N GLU A 108 14.14 11.69 16.68
CA GLU A 108 13.82 13.08 17.02
C GLU A 108 12.63 13.60 16.21
N SER A 109 12.48 13.22 14.94
CA SER A 109 11.29 13.55 14.16
C SER A 109 10.03 12.81 14.63
N LEU A 110 10.16 11.54 15.05
CA LEU A 110 9.07 10.79 15.68
C LEU A 110 8.60 11.45 16.98
N LEU A 111 9.52 11.93 17.82
CA LEU A 111 9.17 12.63 19.06
C LEU A 111 8.49 13.99 18.82
N ARG A 112 8.79 14.67 17.72
CA ARG A 112 8.17 15.95 17.36
C ARG A 112 6.78 15.78 16.74
N ALA A 113 6.46 14.60 16.21
CA ALA A 113 5.21 14.36 15.51
C ALA A 113 4.00 14.34 16.45
N GLN A 114 2.81 14.60 15.87
CA GLN A 114 1.55 14.57 16.61
C GLN A 114 0.80 13.28 16.32
N TYR A 115 0.48 12.54 17.38
CA TYR A 115 -0.21 11.25 17.31
C TYR A 115 -1.71 11.33 17.58
N SER A 116 -2.28 12.54 17.62
CA SER A 116 -3.72 12.75 17.79
C SER A 116 -4.32 11.99 18.98
N GLY A 117 -3.59 11.88 20.10
CA GLY A 117 -4.04 11.14 21.29
C GLY A 117 -4.05 9.61 21.16
N HIS A 118 -3.54 9.04 20.07
CA HIS A 118 -3.39 7.60 19.92
C HIS A 118 -2.18 7.09 20.71
N GLU A 119 -2.36 5.92 21.33
CA GLU A 119 -1.25 5.10 21.77
C GLU A 119 -0.73 4.28 20.57
N VAL A 120 0.54 4.44 20.24
CA VAL A 120 1.19 3.90 19.04
C VAL A 120 2.41 3.09 19.49
N PRO A 121 2.36 1.76 19.42
CA PRO A 121 3.53 0.90 19.68
C PRO A 121 4.70 1.23 18.74
N LEU A 122 5.91 1.35 19.31
CA LEU A 122 7.15 1.56 18.58
C LEU A 122 8.07 0.34 18.70
N TYR A 123 8.41 -0.26 17.56
CA TYR A 123 9.31 -1.39 17.46
C TYR A 123 10.63 -0.96 16.82
N PHE A 124 11.74 -1.16 17.51
CA PHE A 124 13.08 -1.10 16.91
C PHE A 124 13.51 -2.49 16.46
N HIS A 125 13.88 -2.63 15.19
CA HIS A 125 14.46 -3.83 14.60
C HIS A 125 15.90 -3.55 14.21
N VAL A 126 16.84 -3.97 15.07
CA VAL A 126 18.27 -3.76 14.88
C VAL A 126 18.89 -5.04 14.32
N ASP A 127 19.48 -4.97 13.12
CA ASP A 127 20.16 -6.12 12.49
C ASP A 127 21.45 -6.49 13.25
N GLY A 128 21.94 -7.72 13.02
CA GLY A 128 23.07 -8.27 13.76
C GLY A 128 24.39 -7.56 13.50
N GLU A 129 25.31 -7.70 14.46
CA GLU A 129 26.56 -6.93 14.51
C GLU A 129 26.33 -5.40 14.52
N PRO A 130 25.41 -4.84 15.34
CA PRO A 130 25.22 -3.40 15.41
C PRO A 130 26.39 -2.71 16.12
N LEU A 131 26.48 -1.38 15.98
CA LEU A 131 27.34 -0.59 16.86
C LEU A 131 26.74 -0.51 18.27
N ASN A 132 27.59 -0.56 19.30
CA ASN A 132 27.15 -0.35 20.69
C ASN A 132 26.41 0.98 20.88
N LEU A 133 26.80 2.02 20.14
CA LEU A 133 26.11 3.31 20.14
C LEU A 133 24.63 3.18 19.73
N VAL A 134 24.33 2.37 18.69
CA VAL A 134 22.95 2.11 18.25
C VAL A 134 22.19 1.35 19.33
N VAL A 135 22.79 0.30 19.89
CA VAL A 135 22.18 -0.53 20.94
C VAL A 135 21.83 0.29 22.18
N ASN A 136 22.78 1.10 22.66
CA ASN A 136 22.56 1.97 23.81
C ASN A 136 21.46 2.99 23.50
N TYR A 137 21.50 3.62 22.33
CA TYR A 137 20.50 4.59 21.92
C TYR A 137 19.08 4.02 21.93
N VAL A 138 18.82 2.87 21.28
CA VAL A 138 17.46 2.29 21.22
C VAL A 138 16.97 1.81 22.59
N LYS A 139 17.87 1.31 23.45
CA LYS A 139 17.52 0.89 24.82
C LYS A 139 17.13 2.07 25.69
N ASP A 140 17.85 3.18 25.58
CA ASP A 140 17.64 4.37 26.42
C ASP A 140 16.52 5.29 25.89
N PHE A 141 16.22 5.20 24.58
CA PHE A 141 15.19 6.01 23.93
C PHE A 141 13.86 5.97 24.68
N LYS A 142 13.30 7.14 25.02
CA LYS A 142 12.02 7.25 25.73
C LYS A 142 10.91 7.52 24.74
N TRP A 143 9.93 6.63 24.72
CA TRP A 143 8.78 6.73 23.83
C TRP A 143 7.53 7.11 24.65
N PRO A 144 7.04 8.36 24.54
CA PRO A 144 5.92 8.83 25.36
C PRO A 144 4.54 8.48 24.76
N HIS A 145 4.50 7.95 23.53
CA HIS A 145 3.24 7.72 22.80
C HIS A 145 2.80 6.25 22.82
N GLY A 146 3.37 5.38 23.66
CA GLY A 146 2.93 3.99 23.78
C GLY A 146 4.05 3.03 24.19
N PRO A 147 3.86 1.71 24.02
CA PRO A 147 4.87 0.74 24.36
C PRO A 147 6.06 0.82 23.38
N LYS A 148 7.27 0.65 23.92
CA LYS A 148 8.51 0.53 23.13
C LYS A 148 9.05 -0.89 23.22
N ILE A 149 9.27 -1.51 22.06
CA ILE A 149 9.85 -2.84 21.93
C ILE A 149 11.18 -2.71 21.18
N VAL A 150 12.22 -3.40 21.68
CA VAL A 150 13.56 -3.38 21.08
C VAL A 150 13.97 -4.81 20.74
N ASN A 151 14.08 -5.09 19.45
CA ASN A 151 14.52 -6.37 18.91
C ASN A 151 15.91 -6.20 18.32
N ILE A 152 16.92 -6.80 18.94
CA ILE A 152 18.30 -6.78 18.44
C ILE A 152 18.66 -8.20 18.02
N ARG A 153 19.02 -8.39 16.75
CA ARG A 153 19.43 -9.69 16.22
C ARG A 153 20.83 -10.06 16.68
N GLN A 154 21.04 -11.35 16.90
CA GLN A 154 22.36 -11.91 17.21
C GLN A 154 23.23 -12.02 15.95
N GLN A 155 22.63 -12.40 14.82
CA GLN A 155 23.33 -12.61 13.55
C GLN A 155 22.86 -11.60 12.51
N LYS A 156 23.77 -11.19 11.63
CA LYS A 156 23.49 -10.29 10.51
C LYS A 156 22.76 -11.06 9.42
N LEU A 157 21.51 -10.69 9.16
CA LEU A 157 20.66 -11.34 8.14
C LEU A 157 20.33 -10.40 6.96
N GLY A 158 20.63 -9.11 7.09
CA GLY A 158 20.46 -8.14 6.02
C GLY A 158 19.04 -7.58 5.92
N MET A 159 18.89 -6.57 5.06
CA MET A 159 17.69 -5.74 4.96
C MET A 159 16.40 -6.53 4.62
N PRO A 160 16.38 -7.45 3.65
CA PRO A 160 15.15 -8.17 3.31
C PRO A 160 14.60 -8.96 4.50
N THR A 161 15.45 -9.74 5.16
CA THR A 161 15.04 -10.52 6.32
C THR A 161 14.62 -9.63 7.48
N ALA A 162 15.32 -8.51 7.71
CA ALA A 162 14.95 -7.53 8.73
C ALA A 162 13.53 -7.00 8.51
N ILE A 163 13.22 -6.52 7.29
CA ILE A 163 11.90 -5.98 6.92
C ILE A 163 10.81 -7.05 7.04
N LEU A 164 11.02 -8.22 6.42
CA LEU A 164 9.99 -9.26 6.31
C LEU A 164 9.61 -9.88 7.66
N SER A 165 10.58 -10.03 8.57
CA SER A 165 10.30 -10.56 9.91
C SER A 165 10.15 -9.49 10.99
N GLY A 166 10.24 -8.20 10.62
CA GLY A 166 10.01 -7.09 11.53
C GLY A 166 8.53 -6.85 11.85
N TRP A 167 7.63 -7.29 10.97
CA TRP A 167 6.19 -7.21 11.21
C TRP A 167 5.47 -8.46 10.68
N THR A 168 4.78 -9.14 11.59
CA THR A 168 3.89 -10.26 11.30
C THR A 168 2.55 -9.94 11.93
N PRO A 169 1.59 -9.41 11.16
CA PRO A 169 0.30 -8.99 11.70
C PRO A 169 -0.49 -10.18 12.25
N LYS A 170 -1.19 -10.02 13.37
CA LYS A 170 -2.01 -11.09 13.95
C LYS A 170 -3.37 -11.22 13.26
N ASP A 171 -3.93 -10.09 12.81
CA ASP A 171 -5.20 -10.00 12.12
C ASP A 171 -5.21 -8.84 11.10
N ASP A 172 -6.31 -8.67 10.37
CA ASP A 172 -6.41 -7.71 9.25
C ASP A 172 -6.65 -6.25 9.66
N GLU A 173 -6.94 -5.98 10.94
CA GLU A 173 -7.18 -4.64 11.48
C GLU A 173 -5.88 -3.96 11.98
N GLU A 174 -4.76 -4.66 11.85
CA GLU A 174 -3.42 -4.13 12.09
C GLU A 174 -2.86 -3.40 10.86
N HIS A 175 -2.15 -2.31 11.13
CA HIS A 175 -1.40 -1.55 10.15
C HIS A 175 -0.03 -1.23 10.70
N ALA A 176 1.00 -1.27 9.86
CA ALA A 176 2.35 -0.90 10.26
C ALA A 176 2.89 0.21 9.37
N ILE A 177 3.45 1.21 10.03
CA ILE A 177 4.29 2.23 9.42
C ILE A 177 5.73 1.71 9.45
N LEU A 178 6.32 1.47 8.28
CA LEU A 178 7.69 0.97 8.14
C LEU A 178 8.63 2.12 7.80
N LEU A 179 9.69 2.29 8.61
CA LEU A 179 10.67 3.37 8.50
C LEU A 179 12.09 2.82 8.63
N GLU A 180 13.01 3.27 7.78
CA GLU A 180 14.44 2.96 7.88
C GLU A 180 15.20 4.08 8.60
N ASP A 181 16.35 3.78 9.19
CA ASP A 181 17.16 4.72 9.97
C ASP A 181 17.60 5.99 9.22
N ASP A 182 17.52 6.03 7.89
CA ASP A 182 17.82 7.20 7.04
C ASP A 182 16.59 7.98 6.56
N THR A 183 15.43 7.71 7.15
CA THR A 183 14.22 8.49 6.95
C THR A 183 14.06 9.60 8.01
N GLU A 184 13.24 10.60 7.70
CA GLU A 184 12.71 11.58 8.67
C GLU A 184 11.23 11.80 8.34
N VAL A 185 10.38 11.99 9.34
CA VAL A 185 8.94 12.19 9.16
C VAL A 185 8.49 13.62 9.45
N ALA A 186 7.42 14.06 8.78
CA ALA A 186 6.76 15.33 9.03
C ALA A 186 5.99 15.34 10.36
N VAL A 187 5.75 16.53 10.92
CA VAL A 187 4.98 16.68 12.17
C VAL A 187 3.58 16.04 12.11
N GLY A 188 2.95 16.09 10.93
CA GLY A 188 1.61 15.57 10.67
C GLY A 188 1.56 14.20 9.98
N PHE A 189 2.68 13.45 9.91
CA PHE A 189 2.73 12.18 9.16
C PHE A 189 1.71 11.14 9.67
N PHE A 190 1.48 11.09 10.98
CA PHE A 190 0.55 10.16 11.58
C PHE A 190 -0.90 10.52 11.26
N GLU A 191 -1.24 11.81 11.24
CA GLU A 191 -2.56 12.27 10.79
C GLU A 191 -2.81 11.97 9.32
N TYR A 192 -1.81 12.18 8.45
CA TYR A 192 -1.91 11.76 7.06
C TYR A 192 -2.08 10.24 6.93
N SER A 193 -1.45 9.45 7.81
CA SER A 193 -1.67 8.00 7.86
C SER A 193 -3.12 7.66 8.20
N LEU A 194 -3.72 8.31 9.20
CA LEU A 194 -5.15 8.15 9.54
C LEU A 194 -6.06 8.52 8.35
N TYR A 195 -5.74 9.60 7.64
CA TYR A 195 -6.43 9.98 6.41
C TYR A 195 -6.31 8.90 5.32
N CYS A 196 -5.14 8.28 5.14
CA CYS A 196 -5.01 7.19 4.18
C CYS A 196 -5.86 5.96 4.58
N LEU A 197 -5.92 5.65 5.88
CA LEU A 197 -6.76 4.55 6.36
C LEU A 197 -8.25 4.84 6.12
N SER A 198 -8.72 6.06 6.31
CA SER A 198 -10.10 6.42 5.99
C SER A 198 -10.42 6.28 4.50
N MET A 199 -9.52 6.73 3.62
CA MET A 199 -9.63 6.51 2.17
C MET A 199 -9.71 5.01 1.84
N THR A 200 -8.94 4.18 2.55
CA THR A 200 -8.98 2.72 2.41
C THR A 200 -10.32 2.14 2.83
N THR A 201 -10.85 2.58 3.97
CA THR A 201 -12.16 2.15 4.46
C THR A 201 -13.25 2.49 3.46
N TYR A 202 -13.30 3.71 2.94
CA TYR A 202 -14.30 4.07 1.91
C TYR A 202 -14.13 3.24 0.64
N LYS A 203 -12.90 2.98 0.23
CA LYS A 203 -12.64 2.17 -0.95
C LYS A 203 -13.10 0.73 -0.77
N ARG A 204 -12.89 0.15 0.42
CA ARG A 204 -13.44 -1.15 0.82
C ARG A 204 -14.96 -1.16 0.82
N LEU A 205 -15.61 -0.08 1.28
CA LEU A 205 -17.08 0.03 1.28
C LEU A 205 -17.66 0.10 -0.15
N VAL A 206 -16.99 0.79 -1.07
CA VAL A 206 -17.47 1.02 -2.45
C VAL A 206 -17.08 -0.11 -3.41
N GLU A 207 -15.86 -0.63 -3.30
CA GLU A 207 -15.26 -1.60 -4.24
C GLU A 207 -15.10 -3.00 -3.62
N GLY A 208 -15.50 -3.17 -2.36
CA GLY A 208 -15.36 -4.42 -1.62
C GLY A 208 -13.92 -4.74 -1.20
N GLU A 209 -13.74 -5.98 -0.73
CA GLU A 209 -12.47 -6.50 -0.22
C GLU A 209 -11.34 -6.55 -1.27
N ASN A 210 -11.68 -6.50 -2.56
CA ASN A 210 -10.73 -6.58 -3.66
C ASN A 210 -10.34 -5.19 -4.19
N HIS A 211 -10.41 -4.12 -3.40
CA HIS A 211 -10.04 -2.77 -3.88
C HIS A 211 -8.58 -2.63 -4.35
N GLY A 212 -7.66 -3.45 -3.86
CA GLY A 212 -6.26 -3.51 -4.31
C GLY A 212 -5.33 -2.42 -3.77
N MET A 213 -5.79 -1.62 -2.80
CA MET A 213 -4.95 -0.60 -2.16
C MET A 213 -4.21 -1.23 -0.99
N MET A 214 -2.93 -1.54 -1.20
CA MET A 214 -2.08 -2.25 -0.24
C MET A 214 -1.62 -1.37 0.94
N GLY A 215 -1.64 -0.06 0.75
CA GLY A 215 -1.20 0.88 1.75
C GLY A 215 -1.08 2.31 1.21
N CYS A 216 -0.35 3.13 1.93
CA CYS A 216 -0.11 4.53 1.59
C CYS A 216 1.37 4.88 1.80
N SER A 217 1.97 5.52 0.80
CA SER A 217 3.30 6.10 0.95
C SER A 217 3.23 7.38 1.77
N LEU A 218 4.19 7.58 2.66
CA LEU A 218 4.45 8.86 3.32
C LEU A 218 5.37 9.75 2.47
N TYR A 219 6.12 9.15 1.55
CA TYR A 219 7.08 9.80 0.67
C TYR A 219 6.44 10.19 -0.67
N THR A 220 6.87 11.32 -1.23
CA THR A 220 6.52 11.81 -2.57
C THR A 220 7.66 11.46 -3.53
N PRO A 221 7.43 10.62 -4.55
CA PRO A 221 8.47 10.21 -5.47
C PRO A 221 9.18 11.40 -6.15
N ARG A 222 10.51 11.33 -6.20
CA ARG A 222 11.38 12.29 -6.91
C ARG A 222 12.09 11.70 -8.11
N VAL A 223 12.06 10.38 -8.24
CA VAL A 223 12.86 9.65 -9.22
C VAL A 223 12.03 8.52 -9.82
N ASP A 224 12.34 8.20 -11.07
CA ASP A 224 11.91 6.97 -11.70
C ASP A 224 12.80 5.82 -11.23
N GLU A 225 12.29 5.02 -10.30
CA GLU A 225 13.03 3.87 -9.77
C GLU A 225 13.11 2.68 -10.74
N ILE A 226 12.29 2.66 -11.79
CA ILE A 226 12.00 1.48 -12.60
C ILE A 226 12.56 1.60 -14.01
N GLY A 227 12.45 2.79 -14.60
CA GLY A 227 12.85 3.06 -15.96
C GLY A 227 14.37 2.95 -16.17
N PRO A 228 14.79 2.94 -17.44
CA PRO A 228 16.20 2.92 -17.79
C PRO A 228 16.91 4.14 -17.20
N ALA A 229 18.08 3.92 -16.61
CA ALA A 229 18.91 4.96 -16.04
C ALA A 229 20.33 4.89 -16.63
N PRO A 230 21.04 6.02 -16.80
CA PRO A 230 22.42 6.03 -17.26
C PRO A 230 23.35 5.18 -16.40
N ASN A 231 23.02 5.01 -15.11
CA ASN A 231 23.64 4.05 -14.20
C ASN A 231 22.69 3.78 -13.01
N ALA A 232 22.99 2.73 -12.24
CA ALA A 232 22.21 2.32 -11.07
C ALA A 232 22.06 3.42 -10.00
N TRP A 233 23.01 4.37 -9.94
CA TRP A 233 23.03 5.42 -8.93
C TRP A 233 22.19 6.64 -9.28
N SER A 234 21.96 6.91 -10.56
CA SER A 234 21.35 8.16 -11.03
C SER A 234 20.07 7.88 -11.82
N PRO A 235 18.98 7.48 -11.14
CA PRO A 235 17.69 7.37 -11.77
C PRO A 235 17.23 8.73 -12.34
N PRO A 236 16.45 8.74 -13.44
CA PRO A 236 15.80 9.95 -13.94
C PRO A 236 14.96 10.61 -12.86
N THR A 237 14.89 11.94 -12.86
CA THR A 237 13.96 12.65 -11.98
C THR A 237 12.53 12.45 -12.43
N TRP A 238 11.61 12.30 -11.49
CA TRP A 238 10.19 12.23 -11.73
C TRP A 238 9.42 13.06 -10.69
N ASN A 239 8.36 13.73 -11.12
CA ASN A 239 7.53 14.55 -10.25
C ASN A 239 6.05 14.18 -10.47
N PRO A 240 5.37 13.61 -9.45
CA PRO A 240 3.99 13.18 -9.60
C PRO A 240 3.08 14.36 -9.94
N THR A 241 3.28 15.53 -9.36
CA THR A 241 2.45 16.72 -9.60
C THR A 241 2.47 17.15 -11.07
N TYR A 242 3.61 17.02 -11.76
CA TYR A 242 3.69 17.26 -13.19
C TYR A 242 3.08 16.13 -14.01
N ALA A 243 3.27 14.88 -13.58
CA ALA A 243 2.77 13.70 -14.29
C ALA A 243 1.23 13.57 -14.27
N ILE A 244 0.59 13.95 -13.18
CA ILE A 244 -0.86 13.80 -13.00
C ILE A 244 -1.63 15.13 -13.06
N GLY A 245 -0.92 16.26 -12.94
CA GLY A 245 -1.47 17.61 -12.96
C GLY A 245 -1.57 18.25 -11.57
N PRO A 246 -1.36 19.58 -11.47
CA PRO A 246 -1.18 20.29 -10.20
C PRO A 246 -2.45 20.43 -9.34
N ARG A 247 -3.60 19.91 -9.79
CA ARG A 247 -4.84 19.86 -9.01
C ARG A 247 -4.96 18.58 -8.17
N HIS A 248 -4.31 17.50 -8.57
CA HIS A 248 -4.37 16.23 -7.84
C HIS A 248 -3.31 16.22 -6.74
N ARG A 249 -3.76 16.08 -5.49
CA ARG A 249 -2.89 15.98 -4.31
C ARG A 249 -2.49 14.55 -3.97
N LEU A 250 -3.14 13.58 -4.61
CA LEU A 250 -2.97 12.16 -4.39
C LEU A 250 -2.90 11.45 -5.74
N LEU A 251 -2.25 10.28 -5.76
CA LEU A 251 -2.28 9.32 -6.86
C LEU A 251 -2.30 7.89 -6.32
N TYR A 252 -2.85 6.98 -7.09
CA TYR A 252 -2.66 5.54 -6.91
C TYR A 252 -1.48 5.10 -7.76
N PHE A 253 -0.43 4.57 -7.16
CA PHE A 253 0.79 4.23 -7.88
C PHE A 253 1.18 2.77 -7.62
N GLN A 254 1.33 2.00 -8.70
CA GLN A 254 1.77 0.60 -8.69
C GLN A 254 3.29 0.48 -8.46
N LEU A 255 3.77 1.11 -7.38
CA LEU A 255 5.15 1.01 -6.92
C LEU A 255 5.13 0.92 -5.39
N PRO A 256 5.78 -0.08 -4.78
CA PRO A 256 5.92 -0.10 -3.32
C PRO A 256 6.84 1.04 -2.85
N CYS A 257 6.58 1.59 -1.67
CA CYS A 257 7.43 2.62 -1.08
C CYS A 257 8.31 2.03 0.04
N SER A 258 9.63 2.22 -0.06
CA SER A 258 10.60 1.83 0.97
C SER A 258 11.09 3.02 1.81
N TRP A 259 10.60 4.24 1.54
CA TRP A 259 11.07 5.47 2.18
C TRP A 259 10.05 6.05 3.17
N GLY A 260 9.28 5.16 3.80
CA GLY A 260 8.18 5.49 4.69
C GLY A 260 6.83 5.20 4.05
N ALA A 261 6.14 4.21 4.59
CA ALA A 261 4.80 3.83 4.16
C ALA A 261 4.03 3.15 5.29
N ILE A 262 2.72 3.30 5.27
CA ILE A 262 1.78 2.49 6.06
C ILE A 262 1.25 1.35 5.19
N TYR A 263 1.33 0.12 5.70
CA TYR A 263 0.87 -1.09 5.02
C TYR A 263 -0.30 -1.73 5.78
N HIS A 264 -1.24 -2.33 5.03
CA HIS A 264 -2.33 -3.08 5.62
C HIS A 264 -1.97 -4.55 5.82
N ALA A 265 -2.35 -5.11 6.97
CA ALA A 265 -2.03 -6.49 7.35
C ALA A 265 -2.45 -7.54 6.32
N LYS A 266 -3.67 -7.42 5.77
CA LYS A 266 -4.20 -8.33 4.74
C LYS A 266 -3.21 -8.56 3.60
N TYR A 267 -2.77 -7.46 2.99
CA TYR A 267 -1.87 -7.47 1.83
C TYR A 267 -0.44 -7.89 2.24
N TRP A 268 0.02 -7.46 3.42
CA TRP A 268 1.34 -7.83 3.91
C TRP A 268 1.45 -9.33 4.20
N LYS A 269 0.43 -9.94 4.82
CA LYS A 269 0.40 -11.40 5.07
C LYS A 269 0.48 -12.20 3.77
N GLU A 270 -0.28 -11.80 2.75
CA GLU A 270 -0.20 -12.44 1.44
C GLU A 270 1.18 -12.25 0.80
N PHE A 271 1.77 -11.05 0.91
CA PHE A 271 3.14 -10.82 0.46
C PHE A 271 4.16 -11.73 1.17
N LEU A 272 4.07 -11.92 2.49
CA LEU A 272 4.96 -12.83 3.21
C LEU A 272 4.85 -14.28 2.71
N ARG A 273 3.62 -14.76 2.44
CA ARG A 273 3.39 -16.09 1.86
C ARG A 273 3.95 -16.19 0.44
N TYR A 274 3.67 -15.19 -0.40
CA TYR A 274 4.20 -15.12 -1.77
C TYR A 274 5.73 -15.13 -1.75
N TYR A 275 6.35 -14.31 -0.91
CA TYR A 275 7.81 -14.20 -0.80
C TYR A 275 8.45 -15.56 -0.45
N ALA A 276 7.87 -16.29 0.51
CA ALA A 276 8.37 -17.60 0.94
C ALA A 276 8.35 -18.65 -0.17
N ILE A 277 7.36 -18.61 -1.07
CA ILE A 277 7.26 -19.51 -2.23
C ILE A 277 8.16 -19.00 -3.36
N ARG A 278 8.07 -17.71 -3.68
CA ARG A 278 8.74 -17.08 -4.81
C ARG A 278 10.26 -17.18 -4.73
N THR A 279 10.83 -17.11 -3.53
CA THR A 279 12.29 -17.26 -3.31
C THR A 279 12.81 -18.68 -3.53
N GLN A 280 11.93 -19.69 -3.64
CA GLN A 280 12.30 -21.07 -3.97
C GLN A 280 12.36 -21.31 -5.49
N ILE A 281 11.92 -20.34 -6.30
CA ILE A 281 11.82 -20.45 -7.75
C ILE A 281 13.00 -19.71 -8.40
N SER A 282 13.94 -20.48 -8.95
CA SER A 282 15.18 -19.96 -9.54
C SER A 282 14.98 -19.32 -10.92
N ASN A 283 14.14 -19.90 -11.77
CA ASN A 283 13.94 -19.49 -13.17
C ASN A 283 12.65 -18.68 -13.38
N PHE A 284 12.41 -17.69 -12.52
CA PHE A 284 11.23 -16.87 -12.62
C PHE A 284 11.39 -15.78 -13.71
N PRO A 285 10.35 -15.53 -14.54
CA PRO A 285 10.41 -14.53 -15.61
C PRO A 285 10.81 -13.14 -15.10
N LEU A 286 11.57 -12.39 -15.91
CA LEU A 286 11.93 -11.02 -15.60
C LEU A 286 10.72 -10.09 -15.77
N THR A 287 10.60 -9.09 -14.89
CA THR A 287 9.60 -8.04 -15.05
C THR A 287 9.92 -7.22 -16.31
N PRO A 288 9.01 -7.08 -17.29
CA PRO A 288 9.31 -6.44 -18.57
C PRO A 288 9.86 -5.02 -18.40
N ASN A 289 10.96 -4.69 -19.08
CA ASN A 289 11.52 -3.33 -19.12
C ASN A 289 11.71 -2.66 -17.74
N SER A 290 11.94 -3.47 -16.70
CA SER A 290 12.07 -2.98 -15.33
C SER A 290 13.49 -3.14 -14.82
N ARG A 291 14.06 -2.05 -14.31
CA ARG A 291 15.32 -2.05 -13.59
C ARG A 291 15.26 -2.87 -12.30
N SER A 292 14.06 -3.13 -11.76
CA SER A 292 13.91 -3.99 -10.57
C SER A 292 14.50 -5.38 -10.74
N ASN A 293 14.70 -5.86 -11.98
CA ASN A 293 15.36 -7.13 -12.26
C ASN A 293 16.82 -7.18 -11.79
N GLU A 294 17.46 -6.03 -11.66
CA GLU A 294 18.84 -5.89 -11.17
C GLU A 294 18.92 -5.87 -9.64
N TRP A 295 17.78 -5.92 -8.92
CA TRP A 295 17.74 -5.87 -7.46
C TRP A 295 17.57 -7.28 -6.87
N PHE A 296 18.59 -8.11 -6.98
CA PHE A 296 18.52 -9.55 -6.69
C PHE A 296 18.17 -9.85 -5.22
N SER A 297 18.67 -9.02 -4.30
CA SER A 297 18.47 -9.15 -2.85
C SER A 297 17.45 -8.15 -2.33
N SER A 298 16.53 -7.65 -3.15
CA SER A 298 15.53 -6.66 -2.72
C SER A 298 14.17 -7.29 -2.50
N TRP A 299 13.64 -7.14 -1.28
CA TRP A 299 12.26 -7.49 -0.97
C TRP A 299 11.26 -6.72 -1.85
N LYS A 300 11.61 -5.46 -2.19
CA LYS A 300 10.79 -4.57 -3.02
C LYS A 300 10.63 -5.11 -4.44
N ARG A 301 11.64 -5.78 -5.01
CA ARG A 301 11.54 -6.46 -6.32
C ARG A 301 10.43 -7.51 -6.30
N ILE A 302 10.46 -8.39 -5.30
CA ILE A 302 9.47 -9.46 -5.18
C ILE A 302 8.07 -8.88 -4.91
N LEU A 303 7.98 -7.79 -4.15
CA LEU A 303 6.70 -7.11 -3.96
C LEU A 303 6.18 -6.46 -5.25
N ILE A 304 7.05 -5.86 -6.08
CA ILE A 304 6.66 -5.35 -7.41
C ILE A 304 6.00 -6.46 -8.24
N GLU A 305 6.61 -7.66 -8.30
CA GLU A 305 6.04 -8.81 -9.02
C GLU A 305 4.62 -9.12 -8.53
N LEU A 306 4.40 -9.22 -7.21
CA LEU A 306 3.07 -9.48 -6.64
C LEU A 306 2.06 -8.35 -6.95
N MET A 307 2.49 -7.10 -6.88
CA MET A 307 1.65 -5.96 -7.21
C MET A 307 1.23 -5.96 -8.69
N LEU A 308 2.08 -6.47 -9.59
CA LEU A 308 1.72 -6.69 -10.99
C LEU A 308 0.66 -7.80 -11.13
N PHE A 309 0.84 -8.95 -10.48
CA PHE A 309 -0.14 -10.06 -10.52
C PHE A 309 -1.51 -9.67 -10.01
N ARG A 310 -1.56 -8.85 -8.95
CA ARG A 310 -2.83 -8.51 -8.28
C ARG A 310 -3.40 -7.16 -8.69
N GLY A 311 -2.69 -6.39 -9.52
CA GLY A 311 -3.04 -4.99 -9.80
C GLY A 311 -3.12 -4.15 -8.53
N TRP A 312 -2.22 -4.39 -7.58
CA TRP A 312 -2.16 -3.64 -6.32
C TRP A 312 -1.37 -2.34 -6.48
N TYR A 313 -1.67 -1.37 -5.63
CA TYR A 313 -1.02 -0.07 -5.61
C TYR A 313 -1.00 0.49 -4.20
N LEU A 314 -0.19 1.53 -4.00
CA LEU A 314 -0.26 2.38 -2.82
C LEU A 314 -0.87 3.72 -3.21
N MET A 315 -1.52 4.39 -2.27
CA MET A 315 -1.84 5.82 -2.41
C MET A 315 -0.59 6.64 -2.08
N TYR A 316 -0.28 7.66 -2.89
CA TYR A 316 0.90 8.50 -2.73
C TYR A 316 0.52 9.99 -2.63
N PRO A 317 1.29 10.78 -1.87
CA PRO A 317 1.18 12.24 -1.84
C PRO A 317 1.78 12.88 -3.11
N SER A 318 1.10 13.91 -3.64
CA SER A 318 1.46 14.67 -4.85
C SER A 318 1.27 16.18 -4.66
N PHE A 319 1.78 16.71 -3.55
CA PHE A 319 1.64 18.13 -3.22
C PHE A 319 2.62 19.00 -4.00
N LEU A 320 2.30 20.29 -4.13
CA LEU A 320 3.18 21.29 -4.74
C LEU A 320 4.55 21.29 -4.06
N GLY A 321 5.60 21.48 -4.86
CA GLY A 321 6.99 21.40 -4.39
C GLY A 321 7.45 19.99 -3.97
N GLN A 322 6.66 18.95 -4.26
CA GLN A 322 6.86 17.58 -3.79
C GLN A 322 6.92 17.50 -2.25
N THR A 323 6.19 18.39 -1.56
CA THR A 323 6.09 18.40 -0.11
C THR A 323 5.47 17.09 0.38
N SER A 324 6.03 16.52 1.44
CA SER A 324 5.78 15.14 1.81
C SER A 324 5.67 14.90 3.32
N PHE A 325 5.38 13.65 3.69
CA PHE A 325 5.23 13.22 5.08
C PHE A 325 6.39 12.36 5.59
N SER A 326 7.23 11.87 4.68
CA SER A 326 8.57 11.38 4.98
C SER A 326 9.57 11.86 3.92
N THR A 327 10.83 11.87 4.27
CA THR A 327 11.95 12.20 3.39
C THR A 327 13.07 11.20 3.61
N ASN A 328 13.81 10.86 2.56
CA ASN A 328 14.95 9.94 2.65
C ASN A 328 16.25 10.70 2.42
N TYR A 329 17.17 10.60 3.37
CA TYR A 329 18.47 11.27 3.29
C TYR A 329 19.49 10.51 2.44
N PHE A 330 19.16 9.28 2.03
CA PHE A 330 20.00 8.38 1.26
C PHE A 330 21.40 8.26 1.85
N GLU A 331 21.44 8.02 3.17
CA GLU A 331 22.69 7.95 3.91
C GLU A 331 23.56 6.83 3.35
N ARG A 332 24.88 6.97 3.45
CA ARG A 332 25.80 5.97 2.90
C ARG A 332 25.53 4.61 3.55
N GLY A 333 25.32 3.59 2.72
CA GLY A 333 24.95 2.25 3.17
C GLY A 333 24.89 1.25 2.02
N ILE A 334 24.28 0.10 2.26
CA ILE A 334 24.17 -1.01 1.30
C ILE A 334 23.56 -0.54 -0.03
N HIS A 335 22.62 0.41 0.02
CA HIS A 335 22.01 1.01 -1.16
C HIS A 335 22.81 2.16 -1.79
N SER A 336 24.07 2.36 -1.42
CA SER A 336 24.94 3.40 -2.00
C SER A 336 26.07 2.84 -2.89
N VAL A 337 26.16 1.51 -3.04
CA VAL A 337 27.16 0.80 -3.85
C VAL A 337 26.50 -0.34 -4.60
N ALA A 338 27.14 -0.81 -5.69
CA ALA A 338 26.52 -1.82 -6.55
C ALA A 338 26.25 -3.11 -5.76
N GLU A 339 25.20 -3.82 -6.16
CA GLU A 339 24.82 -5.04 -5.48
C GLU A 339 26.00 -6.03 -5.44
N GLY A 340 26.23 -6.62 -4.26
CA GLY A 340 27.40 -7.48 -3.99
C GLY A 340 28.66 -6.74 -3.55
N GLN A 341 28.73 -5.41 -3.63
CA GLN A 341 29.88 -4.64 -3.14
C GLN A 341 29.78 -4.34 -1.64
N LYS A 342 30.94 -4.28 -0.97
CA LYS A 342 31.02 -3.85 0.44
C LYS A 342 30.76 -2.35 0.53
N ALA A 343 29.62 -1.98 1.10
CA ALA A 343 29.30 -0.58 1.35
C ALA A 343 29.96 -0.06 2.64
N PRO A 344 30.57 1.13 2.63
CA PRO A 344 30.88 1.83 3.87
C PRO A 344 29.57 2.25 4.56
N VAL A 345 29.48 2.01 5.88
CA VAL A 345 28.34 2.42 6.71
C VAL A 345 28.86 3.35 7.82
N PRO A 346 29.21 4.60 7.48
CA PRO A 346 29.73 5.55 8.45
C PRO A 346 28.63 5.97 9.43
N ASN A 347 29.00 6.29 10.68
CA ASN A 347 28.10 6.92 11.64
C ASN A 347 28.08 8.45 11.48
N GLU A 348 28.05 8.91 10.23
CA GLU A 348 28.04 10.30 9.81
C GLU A 348 26.78 10.54 8.99
N ILE A 349 26.21 11.74 9.11
CA ILE A 349 25.04 12.14 8.33
C ILE A 349 25.47 12.98 7.13
N ARG A 350 24.79 12.80 6.00
CA ARG A 350 24.84 13.75 4.88
C ARG A 350 24.17 15.05 5.32
N LYS A 351 24.95 16.12 5.45
CA LYS A 351 24.49 17.44 5.95
C LYS A 351 23.22 17.96 5.25
N HIS A 352 23.07 17.69 3.95
CA HIS A 352 21.91 18.11 3.15
C HIS A 352 21.13 16.94 2.53
N GLY A 353 21.39 15.71 2.99
CA GLY A 353 20.95 14.49 2.32
C GLY A 353 21.40 14.41 0.86
N ASP A 354 20.75 13.57 0.08
CA ASP A 354 20.93 13.46 -1.36
C ASP A 354 19.73 14.07 -2.09
N ARG A 355 19.96 15.12 -2.87
CA ARG A 355 18.89 15.91 -3.54
C ARG A 355 17.99 15.09 -4.47
N ARG A 356 18.43 13.90 -4.89
CA ARG A 356 17.61 12.98 -5.68
C ARG A 356 16.50 12.34 -4.85
N PHE A 357 16.71 12.16 -3.56
CA PHE A 357 15.82 11.42 -2.66
C PHE A 357 15.23 12.29 -1.55
N THR A 358 15.84 13.43 -1.22
CA THR A 358 15.29 14.35 -0.22
C THR A 358 14.15 15.18 -0.80
N VAL A 359 12.99 15.11 -0.16
CA VAL A 359 11.82 15.99 -0.36
C VAL A 359 11.62 16.93 0.83
N PRO A 360 11.01 18.11 0.63
CA PRO A 360 10.60 18.96 1.74
C PRO A 360 9.49 18.27 2.57
N LEU A 361 9.58 18.36 3.89
CA LEU A 361 8.56 17.85 4.82
C LEU A 361 7.56 18.95 5.17
N TYR A 362 6.29 18.58 5.30
CA TYR A 362 5.30 19.46 5.94
C TYR A 362 5.73 19.82 7.37
N GLN A 363 5.80 21.13 7.65
CA GLN A 363 6.16 21.66 8.96
C GLN A 363 4.95 21.94 9.85
N ASP A 364 3.75 21.90 9.27
CA ASP A 364 2.49 22.19 9.94
C ASP A 364 1.35 21.32 9.37
N PHE A 365 0.11 21.64 9.74
CA PHE A 365 -1.09 20.92 9.33
C PHE A 365 -1.86 21.57 8.17
N SER A 366 -1.23 22.48 7.41
CA SER A 366 -1.85 23.16 6.27
C SER A 366 -2.32 22.19 5.17
N PHE A 367 -1.69 21.02 5.07
CA PHE A 367 -2.08 19.94 4.14
C PHE A 367 -3.56 19.54 4.30
N ARG A 368 -4.15 19.67 5.50
CA ARG A 368 -5.56 19.36 5.80
C ARG A 368 -6.55 20.07 4.89
N ALA A 369 -6.25 21.30 4.47
CA ALA A 369 -7.14 22.09 3.61
C ALA A 369 -7.07 21.66 2.14
N SER A 370 -6.01 20.94 1.76
CA SER A 370 -5.79 20.50 0.39
C SER A 370 -6.18 19.03 0.14
N LEU A 371 -6.33 18.24 1.19
CA LEU A 371 -6.77 16.86 1.07
C LEU A 371 -8.25 16.79 0.69
N PRO A 372 -8.64 15.97 -0.31
CA PRO A 372 -10.04 15.78 -0.64
C PRO A 372 -10.74 15.03 0.49
N THR A 373 -11.99 15.39 0.77
CA THR A 373 -12.82 14.64 1.72
C THR A 373 -13.03 13.20 1.23
N PRO A 374 -12.71 12.17 2.03
CA PRO A 374 -12.97 10.78 1.72
C PRO A 374 -14.45 10.56 1.39
N SER A 375 -14.71 10.08 0.18
CA SER A 375 -16.03 9.78 -0.35
C SER A 375 -15.88 8.88 -1.57
N ALA A 376 -16.97 8.28 -2.04
CA ALA A 376 -16.97 7.51 -3.28
C ALA A 376 -16.51 8.36 -4.48
N GLY A 377 -16.90 9.65 -4.51
CA GLY A 377 -16.51 10.59 -5.56
C GLY A 377 -15.02 10.92 -5.54
N SER A 378 -14.45 11.22 -4.37
CA SER A 378 -13.03 11.57 -4.28
C SER A 378 -12.11 10.41 -4.61
N ILE A 379 -12.47 9.18 -4.19
CA ILE A 379 -11.71 7.97 -4.51
C ILE A 379 -11.61 7.72 -6.01
N ARG A 380 -12.69 7.97 -6.76
CA ARG A 380 -12.73 7.77 -8.23
C ARG A 380 -11.93 8.83 -8.99
N GLN A 381 -11.74 10.02 -8.42
CA GLN A 381 -11.01 11.12 -9.06
C GLN A 381 -9.49 11.05 -8.87
N ILE A 382 -9.00 10.14 -8.02
CA ILE A 382 -7.56 9.94 -7.80
C ILE A 382 -6.99 9.19 -9.02
N PRO A 383 -5.99 9.76 -9.72
CA PRO A 383 -5.42 9.16 -10.92
C PRO A 383 -4.58 7.93 -10.59
N TYR A 384 -4.63 6.94 -11.48
CA TYR A 384 -3.76 5.76 -11.43
C TYR A 384 -2.47 6.00 -12.22
N VAL A 385 -1.37 5.47 -11.70
CA VAL A 385 -0.05 5.49 -12.32
C VAL A 385 0.51 4.06 -12.28
N SER A 386 0.93 3.56 -13.44
CA SER A 386 1.55 2.24 -13.59
C SER A 386 2.97 2.20 -13.05
N LEU A 387 3.52 1.01 -12.86
CA LEU A 387 4.93 0.79 -12.47
C LEU A 387 5.93 1.62 -13.30
N TYR A 388 5.61 1.89 -14.57
CA TYR A 388 6.44 2.62 -15.52
C TYR A 388 6.20 4.14 -15.54
N HIS A 389 5.66 4.69 -14.44
CA HIS A 389 5.41 6.12 -14.27
C HIS A 389 4.48 6.73 -15.35
N LYS A 390 3.60 5.91 -15.92
CA LYS A 390 2.58 6.35 -16.89
C LYS A 390 1.22 6.43 -16.20
N ARG A 391 0.53 7.56 -16.41
CA ARG A 391 -0.87 7.69 -16.01
C ARG A 391 -1.72 6.69 -16.81
N VAL A 392 -2.61 6.00 -16.12
CA VAL A 392 -3.57 5.06 -16.70
C VAL A 392 -4.98 5.42 -16.23
N MET A 393 -6.00 4.97 -16.95
CA MET A 393 -7.38 5.42 -16.67
C MET A 393 -8.00 4.67 -15.49
N SER A 394 -7.60 3.43 -15.26
CA SER A 394 -8.20 2.57 -14.25
C SER A 394 -7.20 1.59 -13.66
N ARG A 395 -7.61 0.93 -12.56
CA ARG A 395 -6.86 -0.19 -12.00
C ARG A 395 -6.70 -1.34 -13.01
N ARG A 396 -7.68 -1.55 -13.90
CA ARG A 396 -7.62 -2.65 -14.89
C ARG A 396 -6.43 -2.47 -15.84
N GLU A 397 -6.14 -1.25 -16.25
CA GLU A 397 -4.98 -0.94 -17.10
C GLU A 397 -3.62 -1.18 -16.42
N LEU A 398 -3.58 -1.24 -15.08
CA LEU A 398 -2.37 -1.65 -14.36
C LEU A 398 -2.00 -3.12 -14.59
N VAL A 399 -2.97 -3.95 -14.99
CA VAL A 399 -2.80 -5.39 -15.21
C VAL A 399 -2.70 -5.72 -16.70
N VAL A 400 -3.56 -5.12 -17.54
CA VAL A 400 -3.61 -5.38 -18.99
C VAL A 400 -2.24 -5.17 -19.65
N ASN A 401 -1.54 -4.10 -19.29
CA ASN A 401 -0.24 -3.76 -19.87
C ASN A 401 0.89 -4.74 -19.54
N VAL A 402 0.69 -5.62 -18.56
CA VAL A 402 1.68 -6.63 -18.15
C VAL A 402 1.19 -8.06 -18.36
N GLN A 403 0.04 -8.28 -19.00
CA GLN A 403 -0.54 -9.60 -19.23
C GLN A 403 0.45 -10.61 -19.82
N PRO A 404 1.31 -10.27 -20.81
CA PRO A 404 2.30 -11.22 -21.33
C PRO A 404 3.29 -11.72 -20.27
N PHE A 405 3.66 -10.89 -19.30
CA PHE A 405 4.49 -11.31 -18.16
C PHE A 405 3.73 -12.24 -17.23
N LEU A 406 2.44 -11.97 -16.98
CA LEU A 406 1.58 -12.85 -16.17
C LEU A 406 1.44 -14.22 -16.83
N ASP A 407 1.24 -14.26 -18.16
CA ASP A 407 1.10 -15.50 -18.94
C ASP A 407 2.42 -16.30 -19.03
N ALA A 408 3.56 -15.62 -18.93
CA ALA A 408 4.89 -16.24 -18.94
C ALA A 408 5.20 -16.98 -17.63
N VAL A 409 4.50 -16.66 -16.53
CA VAL A 409 4.73 -17.27 -15.22
C VAL A 409 3.98 -18.61 -15.17
N LYS A 410 4.72 -19.68 -15.51
CA LYS A 410 4.20 -21.05 -15.54
C LYS A 410 4.91 -21.90 -14.48
N ASP A 411 4.55 -21.70 -13.22
CA ASP A 411 5.08 -22.49 -12.10
C ASP A 411 3.92 -23.13 -11.31
N PRO A 412 3.93 -24.46 -11.09
CA PRO A 412 2.86 -25.14 -10.34
C PRO A 412 2.71 -24.68 -8.88
N ALA A 413 3.78 -24.29 -8.21
CA ALA A 413 3.72 -23.79 -6.84
C ALA A 413 3.05 -22.41 -6.79
N LEU A 414 3.31 -21.56 -7.79
CA LEU A 414 2.58 -20.30 -7.95
C LEU A 414 1.14 -20.53 -8.38
N TYR A 415 0.88 -21.48 -9.28
CA TYR A 415 -0.49 -21.86 -9.62
C TYR A 415 -1.26 -22.31 -8.38
N HIS A 416 -0.65 -23.08 -7.48
CA HIS A 416 -1.28 -23.46 -6.22
C HIS A 416 -1.51 -22.25 -5.31
N PHE A 417 -0.51 -21.36 -5.18
CA PHE A 417 -0.62 -20.12 -4.42
C PHE A 417 -1.77 -19.22 -4.92
N PHE A 418 -1.93 -19.09 -6.25
CA PHE A 418 -3.00 -18.30 -6.87
C PHE A 418 -4.32 -19.07 -7.02
N GLY A 419 -4.30 -20.41 -6.96
CA GLY A 419 -5.37 -21.31 -7.44
C GLY A 419 -6.22 -22.00 -6.38
N GLN A 420 -6.10 -21.65 -5.10
CA GLN A 420 -7.11 -22.02 -4.08
C GLN A 420 -7.82 -20.81 -3.44
N GLU A 421 -7.31 -19.58 -3.61
CA GLU A 421 -7.92 -18.35 -3.08
C GLU A 421 -7.75 -17.17 -4.07
N VAL A 422 -8.60 -17.10 -5.09
CA VAL A 422 -8.80 -15.96 -6.01
C VAL A 422 -7.95 -15.99 -7.28
N SER A 423 -8.68 -16.23 -8.39
CA SER A 423 -8.35 -15.94 -9.79
C SER A 423 -7.66 -14.58 -9.95
N VAL A 424 -6.94 -14.37 -11.06
CA VAL A 424 -6.71 -13.00 -11.56
C VAL A 424 -8.00 -12.22 -11.36
N PRO A 425 -7.99 -11.04 -10.70
CA PRO A 425 -9.23 -10.34 -10.38
C PRO A 425 -10.11 -10.33 -11.61
N ASP A 426 -11.37 -10.73 -11.47
CA ASP A 426 -12.32 -10.53 -12.56
C ASP A 426 -12.55 -9.02 -12.66
N LEU A 427 -11.69 -8.36 -13.44
CA LEU A 427 -11.70 -6.93 -13.70
C LEU A 427 -12.87 -6.56 -14.63
N SER A 428 -13.81 -7.47 -14.91
CA SER A 428 -15.06 -7.19 -15.62
C SER A 428 -16.15 -6.62 -14.71
N LEU A 429 -16.02 -6.72 -13.38
CA LEU A 429 -17.07 -6.34 -12.41
C LEU A 429 -16.76 -5.08 -11.58
N GLY A 430 -15.77 -4.28 -11.98
CA GLY A 430 -15.73 -2.88 -11.55
C GLY A 430 -16.81 -2.14 -12.33
N ALA A 431 -17.81 -1.55 -11.66
CA ALA A 431 -18.81 -0.70 -12.29
C ALA A 431 -18.15 0.54 -12.92
N ASP A 432 -17.63 0.35 -14.13
CA ASP A 432 -17.39 1.36 -15.15
C ASP A 432 -18.77 1.71 -15.72
N LEU A 433 -19.54 2.49 -14.97
CA LEU A 433 -20.53 3.36 -15.62
C LEU A 433 -19.71 4.40 -16.37
N GLU A 434 -19.86 4.38 -17.68
CA GLU A 434 -19.17 5.22 -18.66
C GLU A 434 -18.92 6.62 -18.09
N MET A 435 -17.65 7.03 -18.09
CA MET A 435 -17.34 8.43 -17.90
C MET A 435 -17.92 9.18 -19.08
N ASP A 436 -18.93 10.02 -18.83
CA ASP A 436 -19.33 11.06 -19.77
C ASP A 436 -18.08 11.79 -20.25
N HIS A 437 -17.95 11.87 -21.58
CA HIS A 437 -16.82 12.42 -22.29
C HIS A 437 -16.37 13.77 -21.69
N VAL A 438 -15.28 13.75 -20.90
CA VAL A 438 -14.55 14.97 -20.58
C VAL A 438 -13.82 15.39 -21.84
N SER A 439 -14.26 16.49 -22.44
CA SER A 439 -13.66 17.06 -23.64
C SER A 439 -12.15 17.26 -23.45
N PRO A 440 -11.33 17.04 -24.50
CA PRO A 440 -9.90 17.29 -24.43
C PRO A 440 -9.65 18.76 -24.09
N ILE A 441 -8.82 18.97 -23.07
CA ILE A 441 -8.24 20.28 -22.75
C ILE A 441 -7.33 20.65 -23.94
N PRO A 442 -7.46 21.84 -24.55
CA PRO A 442 -6.60 22.23 -25.67
C PRO A 442 -5.14 22.31 -25.21
N ASP A 443 -4.23 21.87 -26.09
CA ASP A 443 -2.79 21.97 -25.91
C ASP A 443 -2.40 23.38 -25.46
N GLY A 444 -1.89 23.47 -24.23
CA GLY A 444 -1.32 24.70 -23.70
C GLY A 444 -0.06 25.03 -24.48
N GLY A 445 -0.12 26.13 -25.22
CA GLY A 445 0.97 26.65 -26.04
C GLY A 445 2.28 26.83 -25.29
N ASP A 446 3.34 26.77 -26.07
CA ASP A 446 4.76 26.83 -25.70
C ASP A 446 5.05 27.84 -24.58
N PHE A 447 5.38 27.32 -23.40
CA PHE A 447 5.99 28.10 -22.33
C PHE A 447 7.51 27.98 -22.48
N VAL A 448 8.11 28.95 -23.16
CA VAL A 448 9.57 29.13 -23.20
C VAL A 448 9.98 29.82 -21.89
N PRO A 449 10.83 29.21 -21.04
CA PRO A 449 11.35 29.90 -19.86
C PRO A 449 12.40 30.93 -20.30
N GLU A 450 12.15 32.22 -20.01
CA GLU A 450 13.17 33.26 -20.06
C GLU A 450 14.30 32.94 -19.08
N VAL A 451 15.51 32.82 -19.61
CA VAL A 451 16.76 32.74 -18.86
C VAL A 451 17.16 34.18 -18.49
N PRO A 452 17.36 34.53 -17.21
CA PRO A 452 17.94 35.83 -16.88
C PRO A 452 19.42 35.85 -17.28
N GLU A 453 19.78 36.76 -18.19
CA GLU A 453 21.17 37.06 -18.54
C GLU A 453 21.93 37.61 -17.33
N GLU A 454 23.19 37.18 -17.21
CA GLU A 454 24.19 37.75 -16.29
C GLU A 454 24.42 39.23 -16.57
N GLN A 455 24.23 40.07 -15.54
CA GLN A 455 25.03 41.27 -15.27
C GLN A 455 25.20 41.47 -13.76
#